data_AF-F0WCD8-F1
#
_entry.id   AF-F0WCD8-F1
#
_cell.length_a   1.000
_cell.length_b   1.000
_cell.length_c   1.000
_cell.angle_alpha   90.00
_cell.angle_beta   90.00
_cell.angle_gamma   90.00
#
_symmetry.space_group_name_H-M   'P 1'
#
loop_
_entity.id
_entity.type
_entity.pdbx_description
1 polymer ?
#
loop_
_entity_poly.entity_id
_entity_poly.type
_entity_poly.pdbx_seq_one_letter_code
_entity_poly.pdbx_strand_id
1 'polypeptide(L)'
;MLRLYSDATEDSLFAAYYIALVAPIGFIVTRWMISRGSRCTASFVLLTSIMMSALLILPIFAYKSLFLEKNAYSLLKMCRSSGIYDIGKSYNRFRELHKHNKISEEEWMEIDEAYESLLNEKVRGNYDFWGEEEMKGWDVALNILLYYVLWSCISYALSRHGLPAKTSVWLYPVFLGVLAFEVAVKSFRFQPSVFRSFCTLTPREGIMWLHRLYPVYLSVILTSESVFYIDLDLHQNKILKHMLDANKSTMKEIQDLKRELQSCKTDNLNSENNEATHD
;
A
#
# COMPACT_ATOMS: atom_id res chain seq x y z
N MET A 1 2.51 -33.01 -5.77
CA MET A 1 1.30 -32.33 -5.23
C MET A 1 1.71 -30.92 -4.88
N LEU A 2 0.95 -29.91 -5.27
CA LEU A 2 1.21 -28.52 -4.89
C LEU A 2 0.80 -28.33 -3.44
N ARG A 3 1.72 -27.90 -2.58
CA ARG A 3 1.43 -27.63 -1.16
C ARG A 3 1.38 -26.13 -0.92
N LEU A 4 0.26 -25.65 -0.39
CA LEU A 4 0.16 -24.29 0.13
C LEU A 4 0.76 -24.28 1.53
N TYR A 5 1.66 -23.32 1.78
CA TYR A 5 2.29 -23.15 3.07
C TYR A 5 1.57 -22.08 3.89
N SER A 6 1.85 -22.06 5.20
CA SER A 6 1.24 -21.12 6.15
C SER A 6 1.35 -19.67 5.70
N ASP A 7 2.52 -19.24 5.21
CA ASP A 7 2.73 -17.87 4.70
C ASP A 7 1.71 -17.49 3.60
N ALA A 8 1.54 -18.34 2.61
CA ALA A 8 0.62 -18.10 1.50
C ALA A 8 -0.86 -18.16 1.96
N THR A 9 -1.18 -19.03 2.92
CA THR A 9 -2.53 -19.06 3.51
C THR A 9 -2.84 -17.77 4.27
N GLU A 10 -1.92 -17.27 5.11
CA GLU A 10 -2.08 -16.02 5.84
C GLU A 10 -2.29 -14.84 4.90
N ASP A 11 -1.45 -14.75 3.87
CA ASP A 11 -1.52 -13.71 2.86
C ASP A 11 -2.84 -13.74 2.08
N SER A 12 -3.33 -14.94 1.74
CA SER A 12 -4.61 -15.11 1.06
C SER A 12 -5.81 -14.75 1.94
N LEU A 13 -5.77 -15.10 3.24
CA LEU A 13 -6.77 -14.72 4.22
C LEU A 13 -6.78 -13.21 4.42
N PHE A 14 -5.61 -12.58 4.47
CA PHE A 14 -5.50 -11.15 4.60
C PHE A 14 -6.06 -10.42 3.36
N ALA A 15 -5.81 -10.95 2.18
CA ALA A 15 -6.38 -10.40 0.97
C ALA A 15 -7.91 -10.59 0.89
N ALA A 16 -8.44 -11.73 1.36
CA ALA A 16 -9.88 -11.94 1.49
C ALA A 16 -10.50 -10.95 2.48
N TYR A 17 -9.86 -10.71 3.63
CA TYR A 17 -10.26 -9.68 4.59
C TYR A 17 -10.28 -8.28 3.96
N TYR A 18 -9.24 -7.95 3.18
CA TYR A 18 -9.15 -6.68 2.47
C TYR A 18 -10.32 -6.48 1.50
N ILE A 19 -10.62 -7.49 0.67
CA ILE A 19 -11.71 -7.42 -0.32
C ILE A 19 -13.07 -7.33 0.38
N ALA A 20 -13.29 -8.10 1.45
CA ALA A 20 -14.58 -8.21 2.10
C ALA A 20 -14.96 -6.96 2.93
N LEU A 21 -13.99 -6.34 3.59
CA LEU A 21 -14.26 -5.26 4.55
C LEU A 21 -13.62 -3.93 4.14
N VAL A 22 -12.33 -3.93 3.86
CA VAL A 22 -11.56 -2.70 3.72
C VAL A 22 -11.86 -1.99 2.41
N ALA A 23 -11.88 -2.72 1.29
CA ALA A 23 -12.17 -2.16 -0.01
C ALA A 23 -13.58 -1.53 -0.10
N PRO A 24 -14.66 -2.19 0.37
CA PRO A 24 -16.00 -1.58 0.40
C PRO A 24 -16.07 -0.33 1.29
N ILE A 25 -15.50 -0.38 2.50
CA ILE A 25 -15.48 0.77 3.41
C ILE A 25 -14.70 1.92 2.78
N GLY A 26 -13.53 1.63 2.20
CA GLY A 26 -12.70 2.63 1.52
C GLY A 26 -13.44 3.27 0.36
N PHE A 27 -14.16 2.49 -0.44
CA PHE A 27 -14.98 3.00 -1.53
C PHE A 27 -16.09 3.92 -1.05
N ILE A 28 -16.80 3.56 0.03
CA ILE A 28 -17.86 4.38 0.63
C ILE A 28 -17.27 5.69 1.16
N VAL A 29 -16.15 5.64 1.88
CA VAL A 29 -15.46 6.81 2.45
C VAL A 29 -14.98 7.74 1.33
N THR A 30 -14.31 7.20 0.31
CA THR A 30 -13.87 7.97 -0.86
C THR A 30 -15.05 8.64 -1.56
N ARG A 31 -16.15 7.92 -1.83
CA ARG A 31 -17.34 8.52 -2.45
C ARG A 31 -17.98 9.60 -1.58
N TRP A 32 -18.04 9.38 -0.28
CA TRP A 32 -18.56 10.37 0.66
C TRP A 32 -17.69 11.64 0.69
N MET A 33 -16.36 11.49 0.65
CA MET A 33 -15.43 12.62 0.56
C MET A 33 -15.58 13.38 -0.76
N ILE A 34 -15.66 12.67 -1.88
CA ILE A 34 -15.93 13.28 -3.19
C ILE A 34 -17.26 14.04 -3.17
N SER A 35 -18.30 13.48 -2.56
CA SER A 35 -19.62 14.15 -2.45
C SER A 35 -19.59 15.44 -1.65
N ARG A 36 -18.66 15.55 -0.68
CA ARG A 36 -18.45 16.77 0.11
C ARG A 36 -17.64 17.85 -0.63
N GLY A 37 -16.88 17.48 -1.65
CA GLY A 37 -16.11 18.40 -2.49
C GLY A 37 -15.25 19.37 -1.67
N SER A 38 -15.46 20.68 -1.88
CA SER A 38 -14.65 21.77 -1.32
C SER A 38 -14.65 21.89 0.21
N ARG A 39 -15.46 21.11 0.93
CA ARG A 39 -15.46 21.05 2.40
C ARG A 39 -14.45 20.06 2.97
N CYS A 40 -13.81 19.25 2.14
CA CYS A 40 -12.76 18.34 2.57
C CYS A 40 -11.40 19.03 2.48
N THR A 41 -10.82 19.37 3.64
CA THR A 41 -9.44 19.87 3.70
C THR A 41 -8.44 18.74 3.45
N ALA A 42 -7.26 19.06 2.91
CA ALA A 42 -6.18 18.08 2.71
C ALA A 42 -5.80 17.33 3.99
N SER A 43 -5.86 18.00 5.15
CA SER A 43 -5.64 17.38 6.46
C SER A 43 -6.66 16.30 6.79
N PHE A 44 -7.93 16.49 6.42
CA PHE A 44 -8.99 15.51 6.62
C PHE A 44 -8.79 14.28 5.71
N VAL A 45 -8.32 14.49 4.47
CA VAL A 45 -7.98 13.40 3.54
C VAL A 45 -6.83 12.55 4.09
N LEU A 46 -5.79 13.20 4.61
CA LEU A 46 -4.66 12.49 5.22
C LEU A 46 -5.08 11.75 6.50
N LEU A 47 -5.90 12.37 7.36
CA LEU A 47 -6.38 11.72 8.57
C LEU A 47 -7.25 10.50 8.27
N THR A 48 -8.16 10.60 7.29
CA THR A 48 -9.01 9.48 6.87
C THR A 48 -8.20 8.37 6.23
N SER A 49 -7.18 8.71 5.43
CA SER A 49 -6.22 7.76 4.87
C SER A 49 -5.43 7.01 5.96
N ILE A 50 -5.00 7.72 7.02
CA ILE A 50 -4.37 7.12 8.20
C ILE A 50 -5.37 6.25 8.97
N MET A 51 -6.63 6.66 9.12
CA MET A 51 -7.65 5.83 9.78
C MET A 51 -7.96 4.55 9.01
N MET A 52 -8.05 4.62 7.68
CA MET A 52 -8.21 3.43 6.82
C MET A 52 -7.01 2.48 6.94
N SER A 53 -5.81 3.05 7.04
CA SER A 53 -4.57 2.32 7.32
C SER A 53 -4.58 1.66 8.70
N ALA A 54 -5.08 2.36 9.72
CA ALA A 54 -5.21 1.82 11.06
C ALA A 54 -6.23 0.67 11.11
N LEU A 55 -7.34 0.78 10.38
CA LEU A 55 -8.35 -0.29 10.26
C LEU A 55 -7.76 -1.57 9.65
N LEU A 56 -6.79 -1.46 8.75
CA LEU A 56 -6.06 -2.59 8.20
C LEU A 56 -5.09 -3.22 9.21
N ILE A 57 -4.37 -2.40 9.98
CA ILE A 57 -3.31 -2.87 10.87
C ILE A 57 -3.86 -3.44 12.19
N LEU A 58 -4.96 -2.89 12.71
CA LEU A 58 -5.55 -3.29 14.00
C LEU A 58 -5.91 -4.79 14.08
N PRO A 59 -6.66 -5.36 13.12
CA PRO A 59 -6.98 -6.78 13.11
C PRO A 59 -5.74 -7.65 12.94
N ILE A 60 -4.75 -7.21 12.18
CA ILE A 60 -3.47 -7.94 12.01
C ILE A 60 -2.71 -7.98 13.32
N PHE A 61 -2.62 -6.85 14.03
CA PHE A 61 -1.93 -6.78 15.30
C PHE A 61 -2.68 -7.56 16.39
N ALA A 62 -4.01 -7.45 16.43
CA ALA A 62 -4.85 -8.23 17.33
C ALA A 62 -4.73 -9.74 17.04
N TYR A 63 -4.82 -10.15 15.77
CA TYR A 63 -4.62 -11.53 15.36
C TYR A 63 -3.22 -12.02 15.71
N LYS A 64 -2.18 -11.21 15.44
CA LYS A 64 -0.81 -11.58 15.77
C LYS A 64 -0.59 -11.73 17.28
N SER A 65 -1.21 -10.86 18.07
CA SER A 65 -1.13 -10.89 19.52
C SER A 65 -1.93 -12.02 20.15
N LEU A 66 -2.98 -12.51 19.48
CA LEU A 66 -3.91 -13.51 20.03
C LEU A 66 -3.67 -14.92 19.50
N PHE A 67 -3.17 -15.08 18.27
CA PHE A 67 -3.21 -16.36 17.55
C PHE A 67 -1.92 -16.74 16.82
N LEU A 68 -0.91 -15.87 16.70
CA LEU A 68 0.33 -16.23 15.99
C LEU A 68 1.39 -16.80 16.93
N GLU A 69 1.98 -17.91 16.49
CA GLU A 69 3.17 -18.52 17.07
C GLU A 69 4.26 -17.49 17.29
N LYS A 70 4.77 -17.45 18.52
CA LYS A 70 5.90 -16.62 18.88
C LYS A 70 7.12 -17.21 18.20
N ASN A 71 7.84 -16.40 17.42
CA ASN A 71 9.11 -16.78 16.81
C ASN A 71 10.03 -17.47 17.85
N ALA A 72 10.70 -18.57 17.49
CA ALA A 72 11.59 -19.34 18.37
C ALA A 72 12.58 -18.47 19.17
N TYR A 73 13.13 -17.43 18.54
CA TYR A 73 14.00 -16.45 19.22
C TYR A 73 13.26 -15.62 20.28
N SER A 74 12.00 -15.25 20.02
CA SER A 74 11.14 -14.53 20.95
C SER A 74 10.70 -15.42 22.12
N LEU A 75 10.41 -16.70 21.87
CA LEU A 75 10.07 -17.69 22.92
C LEU A 75 11.23 -17.84 23.90
N LEU A 76 12.43 -18.05 23.39
CA LEU A 76 13.64 -18.17 24.20
C LEU A 76 14.18 -16.83 24.69
N LYS A 77 13.57 -15.70 24.31
CA LYS A 77 14.00 -14.32 24.64
C LYS A 77 15.46 -14.04 24.28
N MET A 78 15.94 -14.60 23.18
CA MET A 78 17.33 -14.50 22.71
C MET A 78 17.42 -13.67 21.42
N CYS A 79 18.65 -13.26 21.08
CA CYS A 79 18.94 -12.58 19.83
C CYS A 79 19.34 -13.60 18.75
N ARG A 80 19.06 -13.29 17.48
CA ARG A 80 19.45 -14.11 16.34
C ARG A 80 20.97 -14.24 16.17
N SER A 81 21.74 -13.33 16.73
CA SER A 81 23.21 -13.41 16.80
C SER A 81 23.74 -14.26 17.96
N SER A 82 22.87 -14.73 18.86
CA SER A 82 23.27 -15.51 20.03
C SER A 82 23.86 -16.86 19.62
N GLY A 83 24.95 -17.24 20.27
CA GLY A 83 25.61 -18.54 20.05
C GLY A 83 24.82 -19.69 20.67
N ILE A 84 25.21 -20.92 20.35
CA ILE A 84 24.60 -22.15 20.88
C ILE A 84 24.65 -22.17 22.42
N TYR A 85 25.75 -21.68 23.01
CA TYR A 85 25.92 -21.59 24.45
C TYR A 85 24.84 -20.70 25.12
N ASP A 86 24.57 -19.53 24.55
CA ASP A 86 23.57 -18.59 25.08
C ASP A 86 22.15 -19.18 24.97
N ILE A 87 21.87 -19.88 23.87
CA ILE A 87 20.61 -20.59 23.65
C ILE A 87 20.41 -21.66 24.74
N GLY A 88 21.42 -22.51 24.99
CA GLY A 88 21.37 -23.50 26.06
C GLY A 88 21.21 -22.90 27.45
N LYS A 89 21.85 -21.75 27.72
CA LYS A 89 21.68 -21.01 28.98
C LYS A 89 20.25 -20.51 29.16
N SER A 90 19.63 -19.97 28.10
CA SER A 90 18.23 -19.52 28.16
C SER A 90 17.26 -20.68 28.36
N TYR A 91 17.46 -21.77 27.62
CA TYR A 91 16.66 -22.98 27.77
C TYR A 91 16.71 -23.54 29.20
N ASN A 92 17.90 -23.63 29.80
CA ASN A 92 18.05 -24.08 31.20
C ASN A 92 17.28 -23.20 32.19
N ARG A 93 17.22 -21.88 31.95
CA ARG A 93 16.41 -20.95 32.76
C ARG A 93 14.91 -21.27 32.65
N PHE A 94 14.41 -21.54 31.45
CA PHE A 94 12.99 -21.91 31.27
C PHE A 94 12.69 -23.29 31.86
N ARG A 95 13.62 -24.24 31.74
CA ARG A 95 13.52 -25.56 32.37
C ARG A 95 13.41 -25.48 33.89
N GLU A 96 14.18 -24.59 34.52
CA GLU A 96 14.04 -24.32 35.95
C GLU A 96 12.67 -23.73 36.29
N LEU A 97 12.14 -22.82 35.48
CA LEU A 97 10.82 -22.25 35.70
C LEU A 97 9.68 -23.27 35.56
N HIS A 98 9.79 -24.20 34.60
CA HIS A 98 8.87 -25.34 34.45
C HIS A 98 8.91 -26.28 35.65
N LYS A 99 10.10 -26.63 36.15
CA LYS A 99 10.25 -27.43 37.39
C LYS A 99 9.56 -26.80 38.61
N HIS A 100 9.49 -25.47 38.66
CA HIS A 100 8.81 -24.73 39.74
C HIS A 100 7.32 -24.47 39.44
N ASN A 101 6.75 -25.09 38.40
CA ASN A 101 5.36 -24.99 37.99
C ASN A 101 4.89 -23.55 37.69
N LYS A 102 5.81 -22.71 37.18
CA LYS A 102 5.54 -21.29 36.85
C LYS A 102 5.15 -21.06 35.38
N ILE A 103 5.21 -22.10 34.55
CA ILE A 103 4.96 -22.08 33.11
C ILE A 103 3.95 -23.20 32.81
N SER A 104 3.01 -22.97 31.90
CA SER A 104 2.06 -23.99 31.45
C SER A 104 2.80 -25.13 30.71
N GLU A 105 2.24 -26.33 30.72
CA GLU A 105 2.81 -27.45 29.96
C GLU A 105 2.85 -27.16 28.45
N GLU A 106 1.82 -26.49 27.93
CA GLU A 106 1.75 -26.07 26.52
C GLU A 106 2.87 -25.09 26.16
N GLU A 107 3.09 -24.07 26.99
CA GLU A 107 4.17 -23.10 26.79
C GLU A 107 5.56 -23.74 26.90
N TRP A 108 5.70 -24.77 27.73
CA TRP A 108 6.95 -25.52 27.85
C TRP A 108 7.24 -26.34 26.59
N MET A 109 6.22 -27.02 26.04
CA MET A 109 6.35 -27.76 24.78
C MET A 109 6.80 -26.84 23.63
N GLU A 110 6.20 -25.64 23.50
CA GLU A 110 6.63 -24.64 22.52
C GLU A 110 8.09 -24.21 22.70
N ILE A 111 8.54 -24.03 23.95
CA ILE A 111 9.92 -23.65 24.26
C ILE A 111 10.90 -24.79 23.94
N ASP A 112 10.50 -26.04 24.18
CA ASP A 112 11.32 -27.22 23.91
C ASP A 112 11.52 -27.42 22.39
N GLU A 113 10.44 -27.30 21.61
CA GLU A 113 10.49 -27.35 20.15
C GLU A 113 11.30 -26.18 19.56
N ALA A 114 11.13 -24.97 20.10
CA ALA A 114 11.94 -23.81 19.73
C ALA A 114 13.44 -24.02 20.03
N TYR A 115 13.78 -24.73 21.10
CA TYR A 115 15.17 -25.04 21.43
C TYR A 115 15.76 -26.07 20.46
N GLU A 116 15.02 -27.14 20.14
CA GLU A 116 15.49 -28.17 19.19
C GLU A 116 15.75 -27.60 17.79
N SER A 117 14.86 -26.73 17.29
CA SER A 117 15.00 -26.08 15.99
C SER A 117 16.22 -25.15 15.90
N LEU A 118 16.56 -24.45 17.00
CA LEU A 118 17.69 -23.53 17.07
C LEU A 118 19.04 -24.19 17.39
N LEU A 119 19.05 -25.40 17.93
CA LEU A 119 20.27 -26.10 18.34
C LEU A 119 21.14 -26.50 17.13
N ASN A 120 20.51 -26.89 16.03
CA ASN A 120 21.20 -27.30 14.81
C ASN A 120 21.41 -26.10 13.87
N GLU A 121 22.66 -25.74 13.61
CA GLU A 121 23.02 -24.57 12.80
C GLU A 121 22.43 -24.60 11.38
N LYS A 122 22.29 -25.79 10.78
CA LYS A 122 21.66 -25.93 9.44
C LYS A 122 20.16 -25.70 9.49
N VAL A 123 19.49 -26.23 10.51
CA VAL A 123 18.04 -26.08 10.71
C VAL A 123 17.73 -24.63 11.06
N ARG A 124 18.50 -24.03 11.96
CA ARG A 124 18.45 -22.61 12.31
C ARG A 124 18.63 -21.71 11.09
N GLY A 125 19.61 -22.01 10.24
CA GLY A 125 19.82 -21.28 8.99
C GLY A 125 18.60 -21.36 8.07
N ASN A 126 17.98 -22.53 7.94
CA ASN A 126 16.76 -22.68 7.14
C ASN A 126 15.55 -21.97 7.80
N TYR A 127 15.42 -22.05 9.12
CA TYR A 127 14.38 -21.39 9.90
C TYR A 127 14.37 -19.88 9.73
N ASP A 128 15.55 -19.24 9.74
CA ASP A 128 15.69 -17.80 9.54
C ASP A 128 15.08 -17.30 8.21
N PHE A 129 15.14 -18.12 7.15
CA PHE A 129 14.68 -17.73 5.81
C PHE A 129 13.30 -18.29 5.43
N TRP A 130 12.98 -19.50 5.88
CA TRP A 130 11.79 -20.25 5.46
C TRP A 130 10.80 -20.50 6.60
N GLY A 131 11.24 -20.42 7.86
CA GLY A 131 10.45 -20.86 9.02
C GLY A 131 10.59 -22.35 9.30
N GLU A 132 9.61 -22.90 9.99
CA GLU A 132 9.60 -24.31 10.44
C GLU A 132 9.67 -25.30 9.27
N GLU A 133 9.01 -24.99 8.16
CA GLU A 133 9.01 -25.85 6.98
C GLU A 133 9.90 -25.29 5.86
N GLU A 134 10.91 -26.07 5.44
CA GLU A 134 11.73 -25.72 4.28
C GLU A 134 10.91 -25.91 2.98
N MET A 135 10.76 -24.83 2.22
CA MET A 135 10.17 -24.88 0.88
C MET A 135 11.22 -25.26 -0.17
N LYS A 136 10.88 -26.17 -1.10
CA LYS A 136 11.81 -26.62 -2.16
C LYS A 136 11.23 -26.44 -3.56
N GLY A 137 12.09 -26.05 -4.49
CA GLY A 137 11.81 -26.06 -5.92
C GLY A 137 10.62 -25.19 -6.32
N TRP A 138 9.64 -25.81 -6.98
CA TRP A 138 8.47 -25.13 -7.55
C TRP A 138 7.48 -24.59 -6.51
N ASP A 139 7.46 -25.16 -5.30
CA ASP A 139 6.57 -24.70 -4.24
C ASP A 139 6.93 -23.27 -3.80
N VAL A 140 8.22 -22.93 -3.77
CA VAL A 140 8.69 -21.56 -3.50
C VAL A 140 8.10 -20.58 -4.51
N ALA A 141 8.25 -20.89 -5.80
CA ALA A 141 7.80 -20.02 -6.87
C ALA A 141 6.28 -19.81 -6.82
N LEU A 142 5.51 -20.86 -6.53
CA LEU A 142 4.05 -20.77 -6.47
C LEU A 142 3.55 -20.01 -5.26
N ASN A 143 4.11 -20.22 -4.07
CA ASN A 143 3.69 -19.49 -2.86
C ASN A 143 4.02 -18.00 -2.98
N ILE A 144 5.20 -17.65 -3.52
CA ILE A 144 5.56 -16.26 -3.83
C ILE A 144 4.58 -15.72 -4.87
N LEU A 145 4.46 -16.37 -6.04
CA LEU A 145 3.64 -15.89 -7.15
C LEU A 145 2.17 -15.69 -6.76
N LEU A 146 1.62 -16.54 -5.88
CA LEU A 146 0.24 -16.43 -5.42
C LEU A 146 -0.03 -15.06 -4.80
N TYR A 147 0.84 -14.60 -3.89
CA TYR A 147 0.72 -13.28 -3.29
C TYR A 147 0.71 -12.19 -4.36
N TYR A 148 1.69 -12.22 -5.27
CA TYR A 148 1.84 -11.13 -6.24
C TYR A 148 0.74 -11.10 -7.29
N VAL A 149 0.28 -12.25 -7.77
CA VAL A 149 -0.83 -12.33 -8.73
C VAL A 149 -2.11 -11.84 -8.08
N LEU A 150 -2.39 -12.30 -6.85
CA LEU A 150 -3.61 -11.95 -6.15
C LEU A 150 -3.67 -10.45 -5.84
N TRP A 151 -2.59 -9.88 -5.31
CA TRP A 151 -2.52 -8.44 -5.06
C TRP A 151 -2.45 -7.61 -6.34
N SER A 152 -1.84 -8.11 -7.42
CA SER A 152 -1.93 -7.44 -8.73
C SER A 152 -3.37 -7.34 -9.22
N CYS A 153 -4.15 -8.43 -9.10
CA CYS A 153 -5.56 -8.45 -9.47
C CYS A 153 -6.38 -7.46 -8.64
N ILE A 154 -6.17 -7.43 -7.32
CA ILE A 154 -6.84 -6.49 -6.41
C ILE A 154 -6.47 -5.05 -6.78
N SER A 155 -5.17 -4.76 -6.89
CA SER A 155 -4.68 -3.44 -7.26
C SER A 155 -5.20 -2.97 -8.61
N TYR A 156 -5.26 -3.87 -9.61
CA TYR A 156 -5.81 -3.57 -10.92
C TYR A 156 -7.32 -3.28 -10.87
N ALA A 157 -8.09 -4.12 -10.15
CA ALA A 157 -9.53 -3.95 -9.98
C ALA A 157 -9.87 -2.61 -9.32
N LEU A 158 -9.16 -2.23 -8.26
CA LEU A 158 -9.34 -0.95 -7.57
C LEU A 158 -8.91 0.24 -8.44
N SER A 159 -7.85 0.06 -9.23
CA SER A 159 -7.36 1.10 -10.15
C SER A 159 -8.34 1.42 -11.27
N ARG A 160 -9.02 0.41 -11.82
CA ARG A 160 -9.95 0.56 -12.95
C ARG A 160 -11.17 1.42 -12.64
N HIS A 161 -11.57 1.52 -11.36
CA HIS A 161 -12.82 2.17 -10.96
C HIS A 161 -12.70 3.64 -10.55
N GLY A 162 -11.53 4.29 -10.67
CA GLY A 162 -11.46 5.71 -10.35
C GLY A 162 -10.07 6.34 -10.23
N LEU A 163 -9.01 5.72 -10.74
CA LEU A 163 -7.68 6.33 -10.67
C LEU A 163 -7.20 6.84 -12.02
N PRO A 164 -6.51 8.00 -12.02
CA PRO A 164 -5.82 8.46 -13.21
C PRO A 164 -4.71 7.47 -13.58
N ALA A 165 -4.44 7.34 -14.88
CA ALA A 165 -3.36 6.50 -15.39
C ALA A 165 -2.00 6.79 -14.71
N LYS A 166 -1.82 7.99 -14.14
CA LYS A 166 -0.63 8.42 -13.40
C LYS A 166 -0.43 7.74 -12.03
N THR A 167 -1.48 7.30 -11.34
CA THR A 167 -1.33 6.64 -10.02
C THR A 167 -0.68 5.26 -10.14
N SER A 168 -0.84 4.60 -11.30
CA SER A 168 -0.16 3.34 -11.60
C SER A 168 1.36 3.43 -11.57
N VAL A 169 1.91 4.63 -11.78
CA VAL A 169 3.37 4.86 -11.90
C VAL A 169 4.09 4.60 -10.58
N TRP A 170 3.44 4.78 -9.43
CA TRP A 170 4.08 4.56 -8.12
C TRP A 170 3.72 3.20 -7.51
N LEU A 171 2.54 2.70 -7.80
CA LEU A 171 2.03 1.46 -7.21
C LEU A 171 2.83 0.23 -7.65
N TYR A 172 2.97 0.04 -8.97
CA TYR A 172 3.59 -1.16 -9.52
C TYR A 172 5.10 -1.25 -9.30
N PRO A 173 5.88 -0.15 -9.34
CA PRO A 173 7.31 -0.23 -9.03
C PRO A 173 7.59 -0.60 -7.57
N VAL A 174 6.80 -0.10 -6.62
CA VAL A 174 6.94 -0.49 -5.20
C VAL A 174 6.65 -1.98 -5.04
N PHE A 175 5.57 -2.46 -5.67
CA PHE A 175 5.20 -3.87 -5.65
C PHE A 175 6.27 -4.78 -6.28
N LEU A 176 6.81 -4.37 -7.44
CA LEU A 176 7.91 -5.07 -8.12
C LEU A 176 9.20 -5.02 -7.28
N GLY A 177 9.45 -3.93 -6.55
CA GLY A 177 10.56 -3.80 -5.62
C GLY A 177 10.46 -4.78 -4.45
N VAL A 178 9.26 -4.96 -3.88
CA VAL A 178 9.02 -5.96 -2.82
C VAL A 178 9.23 -7.38 -3.37
N LEU A 179 8.75 -7.67 -4.59
CA LEU A 179 9.01 -8.96 -5.26
C LEU A 179 10.50 -9.22 -5.45
N ALA A 180 11.23 -8.25 -6.01
CA ALA A 180 12.66 -8.38 -6.24
C ALA A 180 13.42 -8.60 -4.92
N PHE A 181 13.01 -7.89 -3.86
CA PHE A 181 13.56 -8.05 -2.53
C PHE A 181 13.28 -9.44 -1.93
N GLU A 182 12.05 -9.94 -2.03
CA GLU A 182 11.69 -11.26 -1.55
C GLU A 182 12.44 -12.36 -2.30
N VAL A 183 12.48 -12.28 -3.63
CA VAL A 183 13.26 -13.21 -4.46
C VAL A 183 14.73 -13.14 -4.08
N ALA A 184 15.27 -11.96 -3.79
CA ALA A 184 16.66 -11.81 -3.38
C ALA A 184 16.95 -12.47 -2.02
N VAL A 185 16.09 -12.27 -1.03
CA VAL A 185 16.22 -12.84 0.32
C VAL A 185 16.03 -14.35 0.29
N LYS A 186 14.99 -14.87 -0.38
CA LYS A 186 14.66 -16.30 -0.41
C LYS A 186 15.57 -17.10 -1.34
N SER A 187 15.91 -16.58 -2.51
CA SER A 187 16.71 -17.32 -3.51
C SER A 187 18.22 -17.23 -3.27
N PHE A 188 18.73 -16.04 -2.91
CA PHE A 188 20.16 -15.85 -2.68
C PHE A 188 20.55 -15.90 -1.21
N ARG A 189 19.62 -16.22 -0.30
CA ARG A 189 19.82 -16.16 1.16
C ARG A 189 20.43 -14.83 1.60
N PHE A 190 20.05 -13.76 0.89
CA PHE A 190 20.56 -12.43 1.16
C PHE A 190 20.09 -11.98 2.54
N GLN A 191 21.04 -11.57 3.40
CA GLN A 191 20.73 -10.99 4.70
C GLN A 191 20.92 -9.47 4.65
N PRO A 192 19.83 -8.69 4.55
CA PRO A 192 19.87 -7.24 4.64
C PRO A 192 20.55 -6.80 5.95
N SER A 193 21.46 -5.83 5.86
CA SER A 193 22.12 -5.23 7.03
C SER A 193 21.10 -4.66 8.03
N VAL A 194 19.97 -4.14 7.54
CA VAL A 194 18.88 -3.61 8.36
C VAL A 194 18.29 -4.67 9.30
N PHE A 195 18.15 -5.91 8.84
CA PHE A 195 17.66 -7.02 9.68
C PHE A 195 18.73 -7.58 10.64
N ARG A 196 19.99 -7.13 10.54
CA ARG A 196 21.01 -7.45 11.55
C ARG A 196 20.83 -6.62 12.81
N SER A 197 20.27 -5.42 12.69
CA SER A 197 20.02 -4.52 13.84
C SER A 197 18.84 -4.97 14.71
N PHE A 198 17.93 -5.79 14.17
CA PHE A 198 16.81 -6.34 14.91
C PHE A 198 17.19 -7.70 15.52
N CYS A 199 17.05 -7.82 16.85
CA CYS A 199 17.49 -9.03 17.54
C CYS A 199 16.59 -10.25 17.32
N THR A 200 15.28 -10.05 17.23
CA THR A 200 14.32 -11.15 17.12
C THR A 200 13.72 -11.30 15.73
N LEU A 201 13.80 -10.26 14.89
CA LEU A 201 13.14 -10.24 13.59
C LEU A 201 13.90 -11.10 12.57
N THR A 202 13.27 -12.16 12.07
CA THR A 202 13.85 -12.97 10.99
C THR A 202 13.64 -12.29 9.63
N PRO A 203 14.51 -12.55 8.63
CA PRO A 203 14.29 -12.11 7.26
C PRO A 203 12.90 -12.49 6.72
N ARG A 204 12.39 -13.69 7.03
CA ARG A 204 11.02 -14.12 6.71
C ARG A 204 9.98 -13.18 7.31
N GLU A 205 10.05 -12.92 8.60
CA GLU A 205 9.11 -12.00 9.27
C GLU A 205 9.17 -10.60 8.67
N GLY A 206 10.37 -10.13 8.29
CA GLY A 206 10.55 -8.86 7.59
C GLY A 206 9.80 -8.79 6.25
N ILE A 207 9.83 -9.87 5.45
CA ILE A 207 9.05 -9.98 4.21
C ILE A 207 7.55 -10.00 4.53
N MET A 208 7.11 -10.78 5.51
CA MET A 208 5.70 -10.81 5.91
C MET A 208 5.21 -9.43 6.38
N TRP A 209 6.07 -8.65 7.04
CA TRP A 209 5.76 -7.25 7.36
C TRP A 209 5.62 -6.37 6.11
N LEU A 210 6.47 -6.55 5.10
CA LEU A 210 6.31 -5.86 3.81
C LEU A 210 5.00 -6.26 3.12
N HIS A 211 4.63 -7.54 3.14
CA HIS A 211 3.36 -8.03 2.60
C HIS A 211 2.15 -7.41 3.29
N ARG A 212 2.26 -7.15 4.60
CA ARG A 212 1.22 -6.49 5.40
C ARG A 212 1.19 -4.96 5.19
N LEU A 213 2.33 -4.35 4.88
CA LEU A 213 2.46 -2.92 4.67
C LEU A 213 2.01 -2.49 3.26
N TYR A 214 2.17 -3.35 2.26
CA TYR A 214 1.75 -3.04 0.88
C TYR A 214 0.25 -2.68 0.75
N PRO A 215 -0.70 -3.43 1.35
CA PRO A 215 -2.13 -3.10 1.29
C PRO A 215 -2.50 -1.79 2.01
N VAL A 216 -1.74 -1.44 3.03
CA VAL A 216 -1.85 -0.15 3.71
C VAL A 216 -1.42 0.96 2.76
N TYR A 217 -0.24 0.81 2.15
CA TYR A 217 0.28 1.74 1.14
C TYR A 217 -0.68 1.90 -0.05
N LEU A 218 -1.22 0.79 -0.58
CA LEU A 218 -2.24 0.77 -1.62
C LEU A 218 -3.45 1.62 -1.20
N SER A 219 -4.01 1.38 -0.02
CA SER A 219 -5.19 2.12 0.47
C SER A 219 -4.92 3.61 0.65
N VAL A 220 -3.72 3.99 1.11
CA VAL A 220 -3.32 5.39 1.26
C VAL A 220 -3.27 6.09 -0.09
N ILE A 221 -2.62 5.46 -1.07
CA ILE A 221 -2.52 6.02 -2.42
C ILE A 221 -3.89 6.11 -3.07
N LEU A 222 -4.71 5.05 -2.99
CA LEU A 222 -6.05 5.03 -3.57
C LEU A 222 -6.91 6.17 -3.02
N THR A 223 -6.90 6.38 -1.70
CA THR A 223 -7.71 7.43 -1.05
C THR A 223 -7.20 8.83 -1.32
N SER A 224 -5.89 9.06 -1.26
CA SER A 224 -5.30 10.38 -1.50
C SER A 224 -5.45 10.81 -2.97
N GLU A 225 -5.02 9.97 -3.91
CA GLU A 225 -5.04 10.29 -5.34
C GLU A 225 -6.46 10.45 -5.87
N SER A 226 -7.41 9.59 -5.46
CA SER A 226 -8.81 9.73 -5.92
C SER A 226 -9.42 11.06 -5.50
N VAL A 227 -9.13 11.56 -4.30
CA VAL A 227 -9.70 12.82 -3.81
C VAL A 227 -8.99 14.02 -4.43
N PHE A 228 -7.65 14.03 -4.46
CA PHE A 228 -6.90 15.17 -5.01
C PHE A 228 -7.04 15.29 -6.52
N TYR A 229 -7.06 14.17 -7.26
CA TYR A 229 -7.15 14.19 -8.71
C TYR A 229 -8.52 14.68 -9.19
N ILE A 230 -9.61 14.19 -8.57
CA ILE A 230 -10.97 14.63 -8.93
C ILE A 230 -11.14 16.13 -8.65
N ASP A 231 -10.60 16.64 -7.54
CA ASP A 231 -10.67 18.06 -7.23
C ASP A 231 -9.88 18.91 -8.25
N LEU A 232 -8.71 18.43 -8.68
CA LEU A 232 -7.87 19.10 -9.68
C LEU A 232 -8.53 19.12 -11.06
N ASP A 233 -9.13 18.02 -11.51
CA ASP A 233 -9.88 17.95 -12.77
C ASP A 233 -11.13 18.85 -12.74
N LEU A 234 -11.85 18.88 -11.62
CA LEU A 234 -12.98 19.81 -11.42
C LEU A 234 -12.52 21.27 -11.47
N HIS A 235 -11.37 21.58 -10.87
CA HIS A 235 -10.80 22.92 -10.90
C HIS A 235 -10.35 23.32 -12.31
N GLN A 236 -9.65 22.44 -13.02
CA GLN A 236 -9.24 22.67 -14.41
C GLN A 236 -10.45 22.90 -15.33
N ASN A 237 -11.50 22.08 -15.21
CA ASN A 237 -12.72 22.26 -15.99
C ASN A 237 -13.42 23.60 -15.70
N LYS A 238 -13.44 24.05 -14.43
CA LYS A 238 -13.98 25.36 -14.06
C LYS A 238 -13.17 26.50 -14.68
N ILE A 239 -11.84 26.43 -14.63
CA ILE A 239 -10.95 27.43 -15.25
C ILE A 239 -11.18 27.44 -16.77
N LEU A 240 -11.22 26.27 -17.42
CA LEU A 240 -11.40 26.17 -18.86
C LEU A 240 -12.74 26.76 -19.31
N LYS A 241 -13.81 26.50 -18.55
CA LYS A 241 -15.13 27.09 -18.80
C LYS A 241 -15.11 28.61 -18.62
N HIS A 242 -14.48 29.11 -17.57
CA HIS A 242 -14.33 30.55 -17.35
C HIS A 242 -13.53 31.21 -18.49
N MET A 243 -12.45 30.60 -18.95
CA MET A 243 -11.67 31.08 -20.10
C MET A 243 -12.50 31.05 -21.40
N LEU A 244 -13.29 30.00 -21.62
CA LEU A 244 -14.19 29.90 -22.77
C LEU A 244 -15.25 31.02 -22.75
N ASP A 245 -15.85 31.27 -21.60
CA ASP A 245 -16.88 32.29 -21.44
C ASP A 245 -16.29 33.70 -21.59
N ALA A 246 -15.09 33.95 -21.05
CA ALA A 246 -14.34 35.19 -21.27
C ALA A 246 -14.02 35.40 -22.76
N ASN A 247 -13.50 34.38 -23.45
CA ASN A 247 -13.20 34.44 -24.89
C ASN A 247 -14.46 34.72 -25.73
N LYS A 248 -15.62 34.15 -25.34
CA LYS A 248 -16.90 34.44 -26.00
C LYS A 248 -17.34 35.89 -25.77
N SER A 249 -17.12 36.45 -24.59
CA SER A 249 -17.40 37.88 -24.31
C SER A 249 -16.54 38.79 -25.19
N THR A 250 -15.22 38.56 -25.19
CA THR A 250 -14.28 39.34 -26.01
C THR A 250 -14.59 39.23 -27.50
N MET A 251 -14.97 38.05 -27.99
CA MET A 251 -15.40 37.88 -29.39
C MET A 251 -16.63 38.71 -29.73
N LYS A 252 -17.61 38.82 -28.82
CA LYS A 252 -18.79 39.68 -29.03
C LYS A 252 -18.41 41.16 -29.05
N GLU A 253 -17.57 41.60 -28.12
CA GLU A 253 -17.06 42.98 -28.07
C GLU A 253 -16.32 43.36 -29.36
N ILE A 254 -15.48 42.45 -29.90
CA ILE A 254 -14.80 42.66 -31.19
C ILE A 254 -15.80 42.73 -32.35
N GLN A 255 -16.85 41.91 -32.34
CA GLN A 255 -17.89 41.96 -33.38
C GLN A 255 -18.69 43.25 -33.33
N ASP A 256 -19.01 43.75 -32.14
CA ASP A 256 -19.74 45.00 -31.96
C ASP A 256 -18.88 46.20 -32.38
N LEU A 257 -17.61 46.27 -31.96
CA LEU A 257 -16.65 47.28 -32.43
C LEU A 257 -16.47 47.25 -33.95
N LYS A 258 -16.44 46.05 -34.56
CA LYS A 258 -16.36 45.92 -36.02
C LYS A 258 -17.61 46.47 -36.71
N ARG A 259 -18.80 46.27 -36.14
CA ARG A 259 -20.06 46.84 -36.67
C ARG A 259 -20.05 48.36 -36.57
N GLU A 260 -19.65 48.91 -35.43
CA GLU A 260 -19.53 50.37 -35.23
C GLU A 260 -18.52 51.01 -36.20
N LEU A 261 -17.40 50.34 -36.46
CA LEU A 261 -16.38 50.83 -37.39
C LEU A 261 -16.89 50.74 -38.85
N GLN A 262 -17.67 49.71 -39.19
CA GLN A 262 -18.33 49.61 -40.51
C GLN A 262 -19.41 50.66 -40.71
N SER A 263 -20.23 50.95 -39.69
CA SER A 263 -21.25 52.02 -39.78
C SER A 263 -20.58 53.38 -39.92
N CYS A 264 -19.58 53.71 -39.09
CA CYS A 264 -18.85 54.97 -39.17
C CYS A 264 -18.15 55.16 -40.53
N LYS A 265 -17.55 54.10 -41.09
CA LYS A 265 -16.97 54.15 -42.44
C LYS A 265 -18.02 54.42 -43.51
N THR A 266 -19.22 53.86 -43.39
CA THR A 266 -20.33 54.06 -44.33
C THR A 266 -20.89 55.48 -44.23
N ASP A 267 -21.02 56.02 -43.02
CA ASP A 267 -21.48 57.39 -42.79
C ASP A 267 -20.49 58.43 -43.33
N ASN A 268 -19.18 58.19 -43.18
CA ASN A 268 -18.14 59.06 -43.76
C ASN A 268 -18.19 59.05 -45.30
N LEU A 269 -18.33 57.88 -45.93
CA LEU A 269 -18.47 57.78 -47.40
C LEU A 269 -19.73 58.47 -47.92
N ASN A 270 -20.85 58.38 -47.19
CA ASN A 270 -22.09 59.08 -47.55
C ASN A 270 -21.96 60.60 -47.39
N SER A 271 -21.18 61.06 -46.41
CA SER A 271 -20.92 62.49 -46.19
C SER A 271 -20.03 63.08 -47.31
N GLU A 272 -18.96 62.37 -47.71
CA GLU A 272 -18.11 62.76 -48.84
C GLU A 272 -18.88 62.81 -50.16
N ASN A 273 -19.79 61.85 -50.40
CA ASN A 273 -20.61 61.85 -51.62
C ASN A 273 -21.63 63.00 -51.65
N ASN A 274 -22.18 63.40 -50.50
CA ASN A 274 -23.13 64.52 -50.42
C ASN A 274 -22.46 65.89 -50.62
N GLU A 275 -21.22 66.06 -50.15
CA GLU A 275 -20.42 67.27 -50.44
C GLU A 275 -20.07 67.37 -51.94
N ALA A 276 -19.73 66.26 -52.60
CA ALA A 276 -19.42 66.25 -54.04
C ALA A 276 -20.62 66.53 -54.97
N THR A 277 -21.86 66.44 -54.47
CA THR A 277 -23.08 66.77 -55.24
C THR A 277 -23.56 68.22 -55.09
N HIS A 278 -22.90 69.03 -54.24
CA HIS A 278 -23.26 70.43 -54.01
C HIS A 278 -22.30 71.46 -54.64
N ASP A 279 -21.26 71.00 -55.34
CA ASP A 279 -20.40 71.77 -56.26
C ASP A 279 -20.78 71.52 -57.72
#